data_AF-A0A969PXE4-F1
#
_entry.id   AF-A0A969PXE4-F1
#
_cell.length_a   1.000
_cell.length_b   1.000
_cell.length_c   1.000
_cell.angle_alpha   90.00
_cell.angle_beta   90.00
_cell.angle_gamma   90.00
#
_symmetry.space_group_name_H-M   'P 1'
#
loop_
_entity.id
_entity.type
_entity.pdbx_description
1 polymer ?
#
loop_
_entity_poly.entity_id
_entity_poly.type
_entity_poly.pdbx_seq_one_letter_code
_entity_poly.pdbx_strand_id
1 'polypeptide(L)'
;MILLNNTPIYLVAALDQDFYLDTIYTVPSEAYLRDQFQKAKDLGLNCLRCHIKPPDPLYLDLADEMGLLVWAEIPSWRTFYPKGTYHTDQLTMDAALKQRVDDTLTGMIARDFNHPSLIIWTIVNEDWGTALPLSAEDRQWVRHMYERCKAADPTRLVVDNSPCPTPWGPNVHVKSDLDDWHLYANIPDHAATFVNTVEQLNMRTLWTYSPNGDTERRGDEPVLVSEFGNWGLANVLPYLDEQGGEPDWFQLGPWWSGWDGEPGWMRGVLDRYACFGLAAIFGDFPTFATATQWHQYFALKYQIEVMRRLSRIVGYVITELTDIYWEGNGLMDFARRPKAFHDVFKTINTEDVIVPQLARYVFWADEAPRVKLTASHYSAVPWEGARLRLTWQGTFREAELPLLIVGQVETLDLYTLAAAPVTEATIQPLQLDVFNDSGQTLAHNTQNLLILPTTSRQATYTSPVAIINLETTLLHPGLEDDLTNAVEPGAQSNAASTPDMVSQSGLESSSSDTGCPS
;
A
#
# COMPACT_ATOMS: atom_id res chain seq x y z
N MET A 1 2.18 3.01 -21.17
CA MET A 1 2.04 1.55 -20.96
C MET A 1 3.41 0.98 -20.62
N ILE A 2 3.48 -0.09 -19.83
CA ILE A 2 4.71 -0.87 -19.68
C ILE A 2 4.64 -2.01 -20.70
N LEU A 3 5.73 -2.21 -21.46
CA LEU A 3 5.78 -3.21 -22.53
C LEU A 3 6.84 -4.26 -22.20
N LEU A 4 6.45 -5.53 -22.24
CA LEU A 4 7.37 -6.66 -22.21
C LEU A 4 7.35 -7.31 -23.60
N ASN A 5 8.49 -7.33 -24.29
CA ASN A 5 8.58 -7.82 -25.67
C ASN A 5 7.52 -7.21 -26.61
N ASN A 6 7.33 -5.89 -26.55
CA ASN A 6 6.32 -5.10 -27.28
C ASN A 6 4.86 -5.43 -26.93
N THR A 7 4.60 -6.23 -25.90
CA THR A 7 3.24 -6.55 -25.44
C THR A 7 2.94 -5.75 -24.17
N PRO A 8 1.81 -5.02 -24.09
CA PRO A 8 1.42 -4.33 -22.86
C PRO A 8 1.22 -5.31 -21.71
N ILE A 9 1.79 -4.98 -20.55
CA ILE A 9 1.54 -5.68 -19.30
C ILE A 9 0.91 -4.74 -18.29
N TYR A 10 0.08 -5.29 -17.41
CA TYR A 10 -0.31 -4.60 -16.19
C TYR A 10 0.63 -5.06 -15.07
N LEU A 11 1.36 -4.14 -14.46
CA LEU A 11 2.31 -4.49 -13.41
C LEU A 11 1.55 -4.76 -12.10
N VAL A 12 1.56 -6.02 -11.64
CA VAL A 12 0.92 -6.45 -10.40
C VAL A 12 2.03 -6.87 -9.46
N ALA A 13 2.46 -5.95 -8.61
CA ALA A 13 3.64 -6.12 -7.78
C ALA A 13 3.32 -6.16 -6.29
N ALA A 14 4.24 -6.70 -5.50
CA ALA A 14 4.33 -6.47 -4.07
C ALA A 14 5.74 -6.01 -3.70
N LEU A 15 5.82 -5.16 -2.68
CA LEU A 15 7.07 -4.72 -2.08
C LEU A 15 7.65 -5.88 -1.27
N ASP A 16 8.90 -6.25 -1.52
CA ASP A 16 9.62 -7.29 -0.81
C ASP A 16 10.79 -6.65 -0.07
N GLN A 17 10.67 -6.57 1.25
CA GLN A 17 11.74 -6.10 2.15
C GLN A 17 12.96 -7.03 2.12
N ASP A 18 12.78 -8.23 1.55
CA ASP A 18 13.77 -9.28 1.50
C ASP A 18 14.35 -9.59 2.89
N PHE A 19 13.46 -9.52 3.89
CA PHE A 19 13.68 -9.79 5.31
C PHE A 19 13.24 -11.21 5.68
N TYR A 20 14.07 -11.90 6.45
CA TYR A 20 13.89 -13.28 6.88
C TYR A 20 14.11 -13.37 8.39
N LEU A 21 13.18 -13.97 9.13
CA LEU A 21 13.22 -13.94 10.60
C LEU A 21 14.56 -14.46 11.19
N ASP A 22 15.09 -15.56 10.66
CA ASP A 22 16.29 -16.22 11.20
C ASP A 22 17.61 -15.68 10.62
N THR A 23 17.57 -15.13 9.40
CA THR A 23 18.76 -14.77 8.61
C THR A 23 18.84 -13.29 8.24
N ILE A 24 17.85 -12.51 8.68
CA ILE A 24 17.67 -11.07 8.49
C ILE A 24 17.63 -10.73 7.00
N TYR A 25 18.76 -10.55 6.33
CA TYR A 25 18.82 -10.18 4.90
C TYR A 25 19.51 -11.23 4.03
N THR A 26 19.93 -12.36 4.61
CA THR A 26 20.55 -13.47 3.85
C THR A 26 19.46 -14.46 3.43
N VAL A 27 19.38 -14.79 2.14
CA VAL A 27 18.42 -15.80 1.65
C VAL A 27 18.67 -17.14 2.35
N PRO A 28 17.67 -17.77 3.01
CA PRO A 28 17.88 -19.00 3.77
C PRO A 28 18.36 -20.20 2.94
N SER A 29 17.79 -20.41 1.76
CA SER A 29 18.20 -21.41 0.77
C SER A 29 17.49 -21.20 -0.57
N GLU A 30 18.00 -21.81 -1.63
CA GLU A 30 17.35 -21.84 -2.94
C GLU A 30 15.92 -22.40 -2.86
N ALA A 31 15.73 -23.53 -2.19
CA ALA A 31 14.42 -24.16 -2.05
C ALA A 31 13.42 -23.26 -1.30
N TYR A 32 13.90 -22.53 -0.28
CA TYR A 32 13.07 -21.56 0.43
C TYR A 32 12.64 -20.43 -0.49
N LEU A 33 13.57 -19.81 -1.23
CA LEU A 33 13.26 -18.69 -2.10
C LEU A 33 12.34 -19.08 -3.27
N ARG A 34 12.53 -20.27 -3.86
CA ARG A 34 11.58 -20.81 -4.87
C ARG A 34 10.17 -20.96 -4.32
N ASP A 35 10.02 -21.45 -3.08
CA ASP A 35 8.71 -21.52 -2.40
C ASP A 35 8.10 -20.12 -2.20
N GLN A 36 8.90 -19.12 -1.82
CA GLN A 36 8.42 -17.73 -1.70
C GLN A 36 7.95 -17.15 -3.04
N PHE A 37 8.71 -17.38 -4.12
CA PHE A 37 8.33 -16.92 -5.47
C PHE A 37 7.10 -17.66 -5.98
N GLN A 38 6.95 -18.95 -5.67
CA GLN A 38 5.73 -19.69 -6.02
C GLN A 38 4.52 -19.09 -5.29
N LYS A 39 4.63 -18.82 -3.99
CA LYS A 39 3.57 -18.14 -3.21
C LYS A 39 3.23 -16.76 -3.77
N ALA A 40 4.22 -15.98 -4.21
CA ALA A 40 3.98 -14.69 -4.87
C ALA A 40 3.17 -14.85 -6.17
N LYS A 41 3.49 -15.86 -7.00
CA LYS A 41 2.74 -16.18 -8.22
C LYS A 41 1.34 -16.72 -7.93
N ASP A 42 1.18 -17.47 -6.84
CA ASP A 42 -0.11 -17.98 -6.37
C ASP A 42 -1.01 -16.85 -5.84
N LEU A 43 -0.43 -15.73 -5.37
CA LEU A 43 -1.14 -14.48 -5.09
C LEU A 43 -1.49 -13.68 -6.36
N GLY A 44 -1.05 -14.13 -7.54
CA GLY A 44 -1.26 -13.44 -8.82
C GLY A 44 -0.26 -12.32 -9.11
N LEU A 45 0.82 -12.21 -8.34
CA LEU A 45 1.87 -11.21 -8.60
C LEU A 45 2.69 -11.61 -9.82
N ASN A 46 3.08 -10.62 -10.63
CA ASN A 46 4.01 -10.79 -11.74
C ASN A 46 5.34 -10.05 -11.54
N CYS A 47 5.46 -9.24 -10.48
CA CYS A 47 6.67 -8.52 -10.14
C CYS A 47 6.89 -8.47 -8.62
N LEU A 48 8.14 -8.49 -8.17
CA LEU A 48 8.52 -8.14 -6.80
C LEU A 48 9.42 -6.90 -6.81
N ARG A 49 9.12 -5.93 -5.95
CA ARG A 49 9.93 -4.73 -5.75
C ARG A 49 10.85 -4.97 -4.57
N CYS A 50 12.10 -5.35 -4.83
CA CYS A 50 13.12 -5.59 -3.82
C CYS A 50 13.53 -4.25 -3.20
N HIS A 51 13.01 -3.99 -2.00
CA HIS A 51 12.93 -2.65 -1.44
C HIS A 51 14.25 -2.22 -0.80
N ILE A 52 14.71 -1.01 -1.14
CA ILE A 52 15.84 -0.30 -0.50
C ILE A 52 17.06 -1.18 -0.16
N LYS A 53 17.41 -2.12 -1.04
CA LYS A 53 18.51 -3.07 -0.88
C LYS A 53 18.89 -3.66 -2.25
N PRO A 54 20.18 -3.95 -2.52
CA PRO A 54 20.55 -4.70 -3.70
C PRO A 54 20.00 -6.13 -3.57
N PRO A 55 19.34 -6.67 -4.61
CA PRO A 55 18.92 -8.06 -4.60
C PRO A 55 20.10 -9.01 -4.37
N ASP A 56 19.88 -10.10 -3.64
CA ASP A 56 20.83 -11.21 -3.59
C ASP A 56 20.99 -11.82 -5.00
N PRO A 57 22.19 -12.21 -5.47
CA PRO A 57 22.34 -12.85 -6.78
C PRO A 57 21.42 -14.06 -6.98
N LEU A 58 21.21 -14.87 -5.93
CA LEU A 58 20.30 -16.02 -5.97
C LEU A 58 18.84 -15.58 -6.18
N TYR A 59 18.46 -14.40 -5.71
CA TYR A 59 17.15 -13.79 -5.94
C TYR A 59 16.89 -13.57 -7.43
N LEU A 60 17.86 -12.96 -8.12
CA LEU A 60 17.74 -12.65 -9.54
C LEU A 60 17.87 -13.90 -10.42
N ASP A 61 18.80 -14.81 -10.09
CA ASP A 61 18.94 -16.11 -10.78
C ASP A 61 17.61 -16.89 -10.76
N LEU A 62 16.96 -16.97 -9.60
CA LEU A 62 15.68 -17.67 -9.47
C LEU A 62 14.52 -16.92 -10.09
N ALA A 63 14.52 -15.58 -10.05
CA ALA A 63 13.49 -14.77 -10.69
C ALA A 63 13.50 -14.95 -12.21
N ASP A 64 14.70 -15.01 -12.80
CA ASP A 64 14.91 -15.32 -14.22
C ASP A 64 14.32 -16.69 -14.59
N GLU A 65 14.68 -17.72 -13.83
CA GLU A 65 14.22 -19.09 -14.09
C GLU A 65 12.70 -19.25 -13.94
N MET A 66 12.12 -18.57 -12.94
CA MET A 66 10.70 -18.72 -12.59
C MET A 66 9.79 -17.76 -13.37
N GLY A 67 10.35 -16.83 -14.15
CA GLY A 67 9.61 -15.84 -14.91
C GLY A 67 8.85 -14.87 -13.99
N LEU A 68 9.53 -14.37 -12.96
CA LEU A 68 9.01 -13.36 -12.04
C LEU A 68 9.78 -12.06 -12.26
N LEU A 69 9.09 -10.96 -12.55
CA LEU A 69 9.77 -9.68 -12.79
C LEU A 69 10.31 -9.11 -11.47
N VAL A 70 11.40 -8.36 -11.57
CA VAL A 70 12.03 -7.71 -10.43
C VAL A 70 12.15 -6.21 -10.71
N TRP A 71 11.79 -5.44 -9.70
CA TRP A 71 12.09 -4.01 -9.59
C TRP A 71 13.11 -3.88 -8.44
N ALA A 72 14.33 -3.44 -8.76
CA ALA A 72 15.41 -3.31 -7.79
C ALA A 72 15.67 -1.85 -7.41
N GLU A 73 16.14 -1.63 -6.18
CA GLU A 73 16.37 -0.29 -5.64
C GLU A 73 17.75 -0.16 -5.00
N ILE A 74 18.34 1.02 -5.10
CA ILE A 74 19.51 1.35 -4.29
C ILE A 74 19.09 1.39 -2.81
N PRO A 75 19.94 0.95 -1.86
CA PRO A 75 19.76 1.20 -0.45
C PRO A 75 19.35 2.62 -0.12
N SER A 76 18.39 2.78 0.81
CA SER A 76 18.17 4.07 1.45
C SER A 76 19.38 4.43 2.31
N TRP A 77 19.77 5.71 2.28
CA TRP A 77 20.82 6.29 3.12
C TRP A 77 20.27 7.33 4.09
N ARG A 78 18.96 7.33 4.34
CA ARG A 78 18.36 8.19 5.35
C ARG A 78 18.81 7.78 6.74
N THR A 79 19.26 8.77 7.51
CA THR A 79 19.39 8.61 8.95
C THR A 79 18.04 8.86 9.61
N PHE A 80 17.53 7.85 10.31
CA PHE A 80 16.33 7.97 11.13
C PHE A 80 16.71 8.36 12.56
N TYR A 81 15.96 9.28 13.15
CA TYR A 81 16.17 9.75 14.52
C TYR A 81 14.93 9.47 15.37
N PRO A 82 15.09 9.27 16.69
CA PRO A 82 13.96 9.13 17.59
C PRO A 82 12.95 10.27 17.44
N LYS A 83 11.67 9.94 17.61
CA LYS A 83 10.60 10.93 17.60
C LYS A 83 10.95 12.15 18.49
N GLY A 84 10.72 13.35 17.97
CA GLY A 84 10.99 14.61 18.68
C GLY A 84 12.44 15.08 18.64
N THR A 85 13.36 14.31 18.03
CA THR A 85 14.73 14.76 17.77
C THR A 85 14.83 15.26 16.32
N TYR A 86 14.88 16.58 16.15
CA TYR A 86 15.06 17.21 14.84
C TYR A 86 16.51 17.65 14.69
N HIS A 87 17.20 17.10 13.70
CA HIS A 87 18.52 17.57 13.29
C HIS A 87 18.39 18.19 11.90
N THR A 88 18.24 19.52 11.85
CA THR A 88 18.12 20.29 10.61
C THR A 88 19.37 20.24 9.72
N ASP A 89 20.48 19.74 10.26
CA ASP A 89 21.82 19.91 9.70
C ASP A 89 22.35 18.65 8.99
N GLN A 90 21.56 17.58 8.93
CA GLN A 90 22.03 16.23 8.53
C GLN A 90 21.32 15.64 7.30
N LEU A 91 20.49 16.41 6.60
CA LEU A 91 19.90 16.01 5.30
C LEU A 91 20.86 16.22 4.11
N THR A 92 22.12 16.58 4.37
CA THR A 92 23.07 16.94 3.33
C THR A 92 23.80 15.71 2.79
N MET A 93 23.57 15.38 1.52
CA MET A 93 24.41 14.42 0.81
C MET A 93 25.82 15.01 0.60
N ASP A 94 26.79 14.57 1.40
CA ASP A 94 28.18 14.94 1.18
C ASP A 94 28.77 14.21 -0.05
N ALA A 95 29.96 14.66 -0.49
CA ALA A 95 30.62 14.07 -1.66
C ALA A 95 30.97 12.59 -1.48
N ALA A 96 31.24 12.14 -0.24
CA ALA A 96 31.58 10.74 0.03
C ALA A 96 30.35 9.84 -0.06
N LEU A 97 29.19 10.30 0.43
CA LEU A 97 27.92 9.61 0.30
C LEU A 97 27.47 9.55 -1.16
N LYS A 98 27.54 10.68 -1.89
CA LYS A 98 27.26 10.71 -3.35
C LYS A 98 28.12 9.70 -4.11
N GLN A 99 29.42 9.62 -3.79
CA GLN A 99 30.32 8.63 -4.40
C GLN A 99 29.93 7.19 -4.04
N ARG A 100 29.58 6.91 -2.78
CA ARG A 100 29.15 5.55 -2.37
C ARG A 100 27.88 5.11 -3.07
N VAL A 101 26.91 6.00 -3.23
CA VAL A 101 25.67 5.73 -3.97
C VAL A 101 25.98 5.46 -5.44
N ASP A 102 26.87 6.25 -6.05
CA ASP A 102 27.32 6.03 -7.43
C ASP A 102 28.05 4.70 -7.62
N ASP A 103 28.98 4.37 -6.72
CA ASP A 103 29.70 3.09 -6.72
C ASP A 103 28.73 1.91 -6.55
N THR A 104 27.72 2.07 -5.69
CA THR A 104 26.68 1.05 -5.45
C THR A 104 25.84 0.84 -6.70
N LEU A 105 25.30 1.90 -7.31
CA LEU A 105 24.55 1.80 -8.56
C LEU A 105 25.38 1.16 -9.67
N THR A 106 26.64 1.60 -9.83
CA THR A 106 27.55 1.08 -10.84
C THR A 106 27.82 -0.41 -10.61
N GLY A 107 28.05 -0.82 -9.36
CA GLY A 107 28.27 -2.22 -8.99
C GLY A 107 27.03 -3.09 -9.22
N MET A 108 25.84 -2.60 -8.84
CA MET A 108 24.56 -3.28 -9.07
C MET A 108 24.33 -3.50 -10.57
N ILE A 109 24.43 -2.45 -11.39
CA ILE A 109 24.26 -2.57 -12.84
C ILE A 109 25.29 -3.54 -13.43
N ALA A 110 26.57 -3.40 -13.08
CA ALA A 110 27.62 -4.25 -13.63
C ALA A 110 27.43 -5.74 -13.29
N ARG A 111 26.93 -6.04 -12.09
CA ARG A 111 26.62 -7.40 -11.64
C ARG A 111 25.35 -7.94 -12.32
N ASP A 112 24.30 -7.11 -12.37
CA ASP A 112 22.94 -7.58 -12.61
C ASP A 112 22.43 -7.37 -14.05
N PHE A 113 23.23 -6.73 -14.91
CA PHE A 113 22.85 -6.35 -16.28
C PHE A 113 22.23 -7.49 -17.12
N ASN A 114 22.66 -8.73 -16.89
CA ASN A 114 22.24 -9.88 -17.70
C ASN A 114 20.97 -10.58 -17.20
N HIS A 115 20.34 -10.11 -16.11
CA HIS A 115 19.09 -10.71 -15.60
C HIS A 115 17.86 -10.18 -16.36
N PRO A 116 17.19 -11.00 -17.20
CA PRO A 116 15.98 -10.60 -17.92
C PRO A 116 14.77 -10.33 -17.01
N SER A 117 14.75 -10.88 -15.79
CA SER A 117 13.69 -10.60 -14.81
C SER A 117 13.72 -9.15 -14.32
N LEU A 118 14.89 -8.53 -14.28
CA LEU A 118 15.08 -7.17 -13.78
C LEU A 118 14.64 -6.14 -14.83
N ILE A 119 13.58 -5.40 -14.54
CA ILE A 119 12.92 -4.48 -15.47
C ILE A 119 12.96 -3.01 -15.07
N ILE A 120 13.13 -2.72 -13.78
CA ILE A 120 13.10 -1.35 -13.25
C ILE A 120 14.22 -1.17 -12.21
N TRP A 121 14.89 -0.03 -12.28
CA TRP A 121 15.81 0.47 -11.26
C TRP A 121 15.22 1.71 -10.56
N THR A 122 15.13 1.73 -9.23
CA THR A 122 14.89 2.97 -8.45
C THR A 122 16.18 3.50 -7.86
N ILE A 123 16.37 4.82 -7.95
CA ILE A 123 17.53 5.50 -7.36
C ILE A 123 17.23 5.95 -5.93
N VAL A 124 16.09 6.61 -5.69
CA VAL A 124 15.68 7.10 -4.36
C VAL A 124 14.28 6.59 -4.03
N ASN A 125 14.07 6.14 -2.79
CA ASN A 125 12.73 5.87 -2.28
C ASN A 125 12.29 7.03 -1.40
N GLU A 126 11.11 7.58 -1.65
CA GLU A 126 10.47 8.61 -0.83
C GLU A 126 11.35 9.79 -0.44
N ASP A 127 12.25 10.28 -1.29
CA ASP A 127 13.27 11.29 -0.96
C ASP A 127 14.21 10.94 0.20
N TRP A 128 14.15 9.71 0.72
CA TRP A 128 14.88 9.29 1.90
C TRP A 128 16.40 9.42 1.71
N GLY A 129 16.96 10.44 2.37
CA GLY A 129 18.38 10.78 2.29
C GLY A 129 18.69 11.92 1.31
N THR A 130 17.67 12.61 0.82
CA THR A 130 17.74 13.82 0.00
C THR A 130 16.73 14.85 0.52
N ALA A 131 16.75 16.07 -0.01
CA ALA A 131 15.76 17.10 0.28
C ALA A 131 15.15 17.65 -1.01
N LEU A 132 14.64 16.78 -1.90
CA LEU A 132 14.14 17.15 -3.23
C LEU A 132 13.18 18.35 -3.26
N PRO A 133 12.23 18.51 -2.30
CA PRO A 133 11.33 19.67 -2.31
C PRO A 133 12.06 21.01 -2.10
N LEU A 134 13.18 20.99 -1.37
CA LEU A 134 13.88 22.19 -0.88
C LEU A 134 15.22 22.47 -1.57
N SER A 135 15.91 21.43 -2.04
CA SER A 135 17.29 21.48 -2.53
C SER A 135 17.35 21.34 -4.05
N ALA A 136 17.71 22.44 -4.73
CA ALA A 136 18.00 22.40 -6.17
C ALA A 136 19.23 21.53 -6.50
N GLU A 137 20.18 21.43 -5.57
CA GLU A 137 21.36 20.57 -5.73
C GLU A 137 20.97 19.09 -5.72
N ASP A 138 20.09 18.67 -4.81
CA ASP A 138 19.64 17.28 -4.75
C ASP A 138 18.78 16.90 -5.97
N ARG A 139 17.95 17.83 -6.46
CA ARG A 139 17.21 17.63 -7.72
C ARG A 139 18.13 17.52 -8.94
N GLN A 140 19.21 18.30 -8.99
CA GLN A 140 20.23 18.16 -10.04
C GLN A 140 20.98 16.84 -9.91
N TRP A 141 21.29 16.43 -8.69
CA TRP A 141 21.96 15.16 -8.41
C TRP A 141 21.10 13.96 -8.81
N VAL A 142 19.82 13.92 -8.42
CA VAL A 142 18.94 12.79 -8.78
C VAL A 142 18.73 12.69 -10.29
N ARG A 143 18.61 13.83 -10.99
CA ARG A 143 18.60 13.85 -12.47
C ARG A 143 19.90 13.29 -13.04
N HIS A 144 21.05 13.69 -12.50
CA HIS A 144 22.34 13.18 -12.94
C HIS A 144 22.45 11.67 -12.75
N MET A 145 21.97 11.14 -11.62
CA MET A 145 21.93 9.70 -11.35
C MET A 145 21.00 8.96 -12.31
N TYR A 146 19.83 9.52 -12.64
CA TYR A 146 18.94 8.98 -13.68
C TYR A 146 19.68 8.85 -15.02
N GLU A 147 20.33 9.92 -15.48
CA GLU A 147 21.08 9.90 -16.76
C GLU A 147 22.20 8.86 -16.75
N ARG A 148 22.92 8.75 -15.63
CA ARG A 148 23.97 7.74 -15.47
C ARG A 148 23.42 6.32 -15.52
N CYS A 149 22.32 6.06 -14.82
CA CYS A 149 21.63 4.78 -14.85
C CYS A 149 21.21 4.43 -16.29
N LYS A 150 20.55 5.36 -17.00
CA LYS A 150 20.16 5.16 -18.41
C LYS A 150 21.34 4.96 -19.36
N ALA A 151 22.47 5.63 -19.12
CA ALA A 151 23.67 5.48 -19.93
C ALA A 151 24.36 4.12 -19.69
N ALA A 152 24.35 3.63 -18.45
CA ALA A 152 24.94 2.35 -18.08
C ALA A 152 24.04 1.16 -18.46
N ASP A 153 22.72 1.32 -18.31
CA ASP A 153 21.73 0.31 -18.66
C ASP A 153 20.53 0.92 -19.43
N PRO A 154 20.64 1.03 -20.76
CA PRO A 154 19.57 1.59 -21.58
C PRO A 154 18.37 0.63 -21.74
N THR A 155 18.43 -0.59 -21.21
CA THR A 155 17.45 -1.65 -21.47
C THR A 155 16.34 -1.74 -20.42
N ARG A 156 16.53 -1.13 -19.24
CA ARG A 156 15.51 -1.04 -18.18
C ARG A 156 14.89 0.34 -18.07
N LEU A 157 13.74 0.37 -17.41
CA LEU A 157 13.10 1.59 -16.93
C LEU A 157 13.85 2.10 -15.69
N VAL A 158 13.89 3.41 -15.50
CA VAL A 158 14.52 4.03 -14.33
C VAL A 158 13.55 4.97 -13.64
N VAL A 159 13.40 4.77 -12.33
CA VAL A 159 12.70 5.66 -11.40
C VAL A 159 13.73 6.49 -10.67
N ASP A 160 13.66 7.81 -10.80
CA ASP A 160 14.59 8.71 -10.14
C ASP A 160 14.35 8.78 -8.63
N ASN A 161 13.09 8.94 -8.25
CA ASN A 161 12.60 8.95 -6.90
C ASN A 161 11.21 8.34 -6.93
N SER A 162 10.87 7.44 -6.00
CA SER A 162 9.52 6.88 -5.85
C SER A 162 8.79 7.69 -4.77
N PRO A 163 7.93 8.66 -5.13
CA PRO A 163 7.53 9.72 -4.21
C PRO A 163 6.33 9.36 -3.32
N CYS A 164 6.31 9.93 -2.11
CA CYS A 164 5.25 9.75 -1.10
C CYS A 164 4.77 11.09 -0.50
N PRO A 165 3.50 11.25 -0.11
CA PRO A 165 3.03 12.46 0.55
C PRO A 165 3.81 12.75 1.84
N THR A 166 4.36 13.95 1.99
CA THR A 166 5.00 14.36 3.26
C THR A 166 4.30 15.57 3.89
N PRO A 167 4.32 15.70 5.23
CA PRO A 167 3.80 16.89 5.91
C PRO A 167 4.51 18.21 5.56
N TRP A 168 5.73 18.15 5.00
CA TRP A 168 6.62 19.31 4.83
C TRP A 168 6.73 19.79 3.37
N GLY A 169 6.05 19.13 2.43
CA GLY A 169 6.04 19.47 1.01
C GLY A 169 5.83 18.24 0.11
N PRO A 170 5.48 18.42 -1.16
CA PRO A 170 5.37 17.30 -2.08
C PRO A 170 6.77 16.75 -2.36
N ASN A 171 7.02 15.53 -1.91
CA ASN A 171 8.02 14.65 -2.47
C ASN A 171 7.73 14.47 -3.97
N VAL A 172 8.71 14.44 -4.85
CA VAL A 172 8.45 14.62 -6.29
C VAL A 172 9.44 13.87 -7.17
N HIS A 173 8.99 13.55 -8.38
CA HIS A 173 9.87 13.27 -9.50
C HIS A 173 10.55 14.53 -10.03
N VAL A 174 11.71 14.34 -10.66
CA VAL A 174 12.44 15.34 -11.45
C VAL A 174 12.55 14.90 -12.91
N LYS A 175 13.00 13.67 -13.16
CA LYS A 175 13.10 13.05 -14.48
C LYS A 175 13.05 11.53 -14.32
N SER A 176 11.97 10.90 -14.77
CA SER A 176 11.72 9.47 -14.55
C SER A 176 11.16 8.81 -15.80
N ASP A 177 11.34 7.49 -15.93
CA ASP A 177 10.64 6.69 -16.94
C ASP A 177 9.20 6.38 -16.56
N LEU A 178 8.87 6.42 -15.26
CA LEU A 178 7.56 6.16 -14.67
C LEU A 178 7.04 7.40 -13.92
N ASP A 179 5.73 7.59 -13.92
CA ASP A 179 5.02 8.60 -13.11
C ASP A 179 4.32 7.82 -11.99
N ASP A 180 5.06 7.55 -10.92
CA ASP A 180 4.63 6.70 -9.82
C ASP A 180 4.41 7.49 -8.54
N TRP A 181 3.63 6.93 -7.61
CA TRP A 181 3.28 7.62 -6.37
C TRP A 181 2.80 6.65 -5.29
N HIS A 182 3.18 6.92 -4.03
CA HIS A 182 2.75 6.15 -2.86
C HIS A 182 1.43 6.69 -2.30
N LEU A 183 0.48 5.80 -2.00
CA LEU A 183 -0.83 6.18 -1.48
C LEU A 183 -1.32 5.21 -0.40
N TYR A 184 -0.98 5.55 0.84
CA TYR A 184 -1.49 4.88 2.03
C TYR A 184 -2.81 5.51 2.49
N ALA A 185 -3.92 4.79 2.28
CA ALA A 185 -5.26 5.22 2.69
C ALA A 185 -6.04 4.04 3.26
N ASN A 186 -6.23 4.03 4.58
CA ASN A 186 -6.98 2.97 5.25
C ASN A 186 -8.45 2.98 4.79
N ILE A 187 -8.89 1.87 4.23
CA ILE A 187 -10.26 1.62 3.79
C ILE A 187 -11.04 0.99 4.96
N PRO A 188 -12.27 1.46 5.26
CA PRO A 188 -13.10 2.38 4.47
C PRO A 188 -12.92 3.87 4.77
N ASP A 189 -12.28 4.24 5.89
CA ASP A 189 -12.26 5.61 6.43
C ASP A 189 -11.70 6.66 5.46
N HIS A 190 -10.72 6.28 4.64
CA HIS A 190 -10.07 7.14 3.66
C HIS A 190 -10.37 6.74 2.21
N ALA A 191 -11.48 6.02 1.96
CA ALA A 191 -11.86 5.61 0.61
C ALA A 191 -12.04 6.78 -0.36
N ALA A 192 -12.62 7.90 0.09
CA ALA A 192 -12.76 9.11 -0.73
C ALA A 192 -11.40 9.72 -1.09
N THR A 193 -10.46 9.77 -0.14
CA THR A 193 -9.08 10.21 -0.39
C THR A 193 -8.42 9.33 -1.43
N PHE A 194 -8.52 7.99 -1.27
CA PHE A 194 -7.95 7.04 -2.22
C PHE A 194 -8.49 7.26 -3.64
N VAL A 195 -9.81 7.26 -3.81
CA VAL A 195 -10.46 7.43 -5.12
C VAL A 195 -10.07 8.76 -5.75
N ASN A 196 -10.15 9.87 -5.01
CA ASN A 196 -9.85 11.20 -5.54
C ASN A 196 -8.38 11.31 -6.00
N THR A 197 -7.44 10.76 -5.23
CA THR A 197 -6.02 10.80 -5.58
C THR A 197 -5.71 9.95 -6.80
N VAL A 198 -6.20 8.70 -6.87
CA VAL A 198 -5.94 7.83 -8.02
C VAL A 198 -6.62 8.37 -9.30
N GLU A 199 -7.80 8.98 -9.20
CA GLU A 199 -8.42 9.65 -10.35
C GLU A 199 -7.60 10.87 -10.83
N GLN A 200 -6.97 11.61 -9.92
CA GLN A 200 -6.03 12.69 -10.26
C GLN A 200 -4.74 12.18 -10.91
N LEU A 201 -4.18 11.06 -10.43
CA LEU A 201 -3.06 10.38 -11.08
C LEU A 201 -3.42 9.96 -12.50
N ASN A 202 -4.61 9.37 -12.68
CA ASN A 202 -5.15 9.03 -14.00
C ASN A 202 -5.35 10.26 -14.92
N MET A 203 -5.50 11.47 -14.36
CA MET A 203 -5.51 12.72 -15.13
C MET A 203 -4.11 13.25 -15.49
N ARG A 204 -3.02 12.58 -15.09
CA ARG A 204 -1.62 12.99 -15.33
C ARG A 204 -1.31 14.38 -14.76
N THR A 205 -1.84 14.64 -13.56
CA THR A 205 -1.63 15.88 -12.82
C THR A 205 -0.14 16.16 -12.59
N LEU A 206 0.23 17.44 -12.44
CA LEU A 206 1.64 17.86 -12.36
C LEU A 206 2.22 17.79 -10.94
N TRP A 207 1.41 17.49 -9.93
CA TRP A 207 1.84 17.53 -8.54
C TRP A 207 2.76 16.36 -8.16
N THR A 208 2.87 15.33 -9.00
CA THR A 208 3.84 14.23 -8.85
C THR A 208 5.27 14.65 -9.23
N TYR A 209 5.44 15.82 -9.88
CA TYR A 209 6.73 16.33 -10.31
C TYR A 209 7.10 17.66 -9.65
N SER A 210 8.40 17.97 -9.65
CA SER A 210 8.90 19.19 -9.03
C SER A 210 8.28 20.44 -9.66
N PRO A 211 7.73 21.36 -8.84
CA PRO A 211 7.13 22.60 -9.35
C PRO A 211 8.19 23.68 -9.65
N ASN A 212 9.48 23.40 -9.44
CA ASN A 212 10.56 24.40 -9.48
C ASN A 212 11.07 24.73 -10.90
N GLY A 213 10.41 24.24 -11.95
CA GLY A 213 10.75 24.52 -13.35
C GLY A 213 11.97 23.73 -13.87
N ASP A 214 12.46 22.76 -13.11
CA ASP A 214 13.59 21.90 -13.44
C ASP A 214 13.17 20.45 -13.75
N THR A 215 11.87 20.17 -13.81
CA THR A 215 11.37 18.85 -14.23
C THR A 215 11.56 18.60 -15.73
N GLU A 216 11.93 17.38 -16.10
CA GLU A 216 11.89 16.86 -17.47
C GLU A 216 10.87 15.72 -17.58
N ARG A 217 9.69 16.05 -18.13
CA ARG A 217 8.58 15.11 -18.32
C ARG A 217 8.28 14.95 -19.83
N ARG A 218 8.15 13.71 -20.28
CA ARG A 218 7.71 13.33 -21.63
C ARG A 218 6.19 13.47 -21.81
N GLY A 219 5.43 13.26 -20.73
CA GLY A 219 3.97 13.34 -20.71
C GLY A 219 3.27 12.04 -21.12
N ASP A 220 4.05 11.00 -21.45
CA ASP A 220 3.61 9.67 -21.81
C ASP A 220 4.09 8.58 -20.84
N GLU A 221 4.75 8.95 -19.74
CA GLU A 221 5.22 8.05 -18.69
C GLU A 221 4.09 7.11 -18.26
N PRO A 222 4.33 5.79 -18.14
CA PRO A 222 3.36 4.90 -17.53
C PRO A 222 3.05 5.34 -16.10
N VAL A 223 1.77 5.42 -15.74
CA VAL A 223 1.32 5.84 -14.41
C VAL A 223 1.02 4.61 -13.56
N LEU A 224 1.50 4.58 -12.32
CA LEU A 224 1.22 3.50 -11.38
C LEU A 224 1.17 4.00 -9.94
N VAL A 225 0.55 3.21 -9.06
CA VAL A 225 0.64 3.42 -7.61
C VAL A 225 1.75 2.52 -7.08
N SER A 226 2.93 3.07 -6.86
CA SER A 226 4.17 2.34 -6.55
C SER A 226 4.28 1.86 -5.12
N GLU A 227 3.39 2.29 -4.23
CA GLU A 227 3.10 1.68 -2.92
C GLU A 227 1.67 2.01 -2.48
N PHE A 228 0.94 1.00 -2.01
CA PHE A 228 -0.31 1.16 -1.27
C PHE A 228 -0.56 -0.08 -0.43
N GLY A 229 -1.30 0.05 0.66
CA GLY A 229 -1.57 -1.09 1.52
C GLY A 229 -2.72 -0.86 2.49
N ASN A 230 -3.08 -1.92 3.20
CA ASN A 230 -4.00 -1.90 4.33
C ASN A 230 -3.58 -3.00 5.32
N TRP A 231 -3.98 -2.86 6.57
CA TRP A 231 -3.48 -3.67 7.68
C TRP A 231 -4.28 -4.96 7.87
N GLY A 232 -3.60 -6.05 8.22
CA GLY A 232 -4.21 -7.32 8.57
C GLY A 232 -3.30 -8.11 9.51
N LEU A 233 -3.64 -8.19 10.79
CA LEU A 233 -2.77 -8.76 11.81
C LEU A 233 -2.49 -10.26 11.58
N ALA A 234 -1.23 -10.65 11.76
CA ALA A 234 -0.86 -12.06 11.86
C ALA A 234 -1.38 -12.68 13.16
N ASN A 235 -1.56 -14.01 13.17
CA ASN A 235 -1.71 -14.72 14.42
C ASN A 235 -0.36 -14.73 15.15
N VAL A 236 -0.27 -14.04 16.29
CA VAL A 236 1.00 -13.88 17.02
C VAL A 236 1.31 -15.02 17.97
N LEU A 237 0.32 -15.85 18.33
CA LEU A 237 0.50 -16.93 19.30
C LEU A 237 1.65 -17.90 18.97
N PRO A 238 1.91 -18.26 17.69
CA PRO A 238 3.03 -19.12 17.34
C PRO A 238 4.42 -18.53 17.57
N TYR A 239 4.54 -17.22 17.84
CA TYR A 239 5.82 -16.55 18.09
C TYR A 239 6.14 -16.36 19.57
N LEU A 240 5.18 -16.67 20.46
CA LEU A 240 5.42 -16.57 21.90
C LEU A 240 6.39 -17.65 22.36
N ASP A 241 7.15 -17.34 23.42
CA ASP A 241 8.00 -18.32 24.08
C ASP A 241 7.18 -19.40 24.83
N GLU A 242 7.88 -20.38 25.41
CA GLU A 242 7.25 -21.48 26.16
C GLU A 242 6.44 -21.02 27.39
N GLN A 243 6.70 -19.80 27.89
CA GLN A 243 6.00 -19.18 29.00
C GLN A 243 4.88 -18.23 28.54
N GLY A 244 4.67 -18.07 27.22
CA GLY A 244 3.72 -17.13 26.64
C GLY A 244 4.23 -15.69 26.55
N GLY A 245 5.52 -15.47 26.76
CA GLY A 245 6.18 -14.17 26.61
C GLY A 245 6.35 -13.75 25.15
N GLU A 246 6.24 -12.45 24.89
CA GLU A 246 6.50 -11.87 23.57
C GLU A 246 8.01 -11.87 23.28
N PRO A 247 8.44 -12.20 22.05
CA PRO A 247 9.86 -12.19 21.71
C PRO A 247 10.40 -10.77 21.65
N ASP A 248 11.68 -10.58 21.97
CA ASP A 248 12.32 -9.26 22.05
C ASP A 248 12.13 -8.41 20.79
N TRP A 249 12.04 -9.02 19.61
CA TRP A 249 11.89 -8.28 18.36
C TRP A 249 10.51 -7.64 18.19
N PHE A 250 9.48 -8.04 18.96
CA PHE A 250 8.18 -7.33 18.99
C PHE A 250 8.32 -5.88 19.46
N GLN A 251 9.40 -5.54 20.18
CA GLN A 251 9.66 -4.19 20.66
C GLN A 251 10.44 -3.31 19.66
N LEU A 252 10.90 -3.87 18.53
CA LEU A 252 11.69 -3.15 17.53
C LEU A 252 10.86 -2.22 16.64
N GLY A 253 9.61 -1.93 17.02
CA GLY A 253 8.69 -1.04 16.29
C GLY A 253 9.30 0.32 15.94
N PRO A 254 8.60 1.15 15.17
CA PRO A 254 9.20 2.28 14.46
C PRO A 254 9.44 3.47 15.40
N TRP A 255 10.48 3.37 16.22
CA TRP A 255 10.96 4.38 17.18
C TRP A 255 11.25 5.76 16.55
N TRP A 256 11.40 5.78 15.22
CA TRP A 256 11.62 6.97 14.40
C TRP A 256 10.32 7.59 13.86
N SER A 257 9.22 6.84 13.88
CA SER A 257 7.95 7.31 13.33
C SER A 257 7.32 8.35 14.26
N GLY A 258 6.78 9.42 13.66
CA GLY A 258 6.04 10.45 14.39
C GLY A 258 4.66 9.99 14.87
N TRP A 259 4.21 8.82 14.43
CA TRP A 259 2.90 8.25 14.75
C TRP A 259 2.98 7.53 16.10
N ASP A 260 2.38 8.11 17.15
CA ASP A 260 2.33 7.47 18.47
C ASP A 260 1.56 6.14 18.37
N GLY A 261 2.26 5.03 18.65
CA GLY A 261 1.65 3.71 18.70
C GLY A 261 1.13 3.24 17.35
N GLU A 262 2.00 3.17 16.34
CA GLU A 262 1.64 2.63 15.03
C GLU A 262 0.73 1.39 15.15
N PRO A 263 -0.34 1.30 14.36
CA PRO A 263 -1.30 0.20 14.43
C PRO A 263 -0.67 -1.18 14.19
N GLY A 264 0.56 -1.23 13.66
CA GLY A 264 1.38 -2.42 13.46
C GLY A 264 2.23 -2.89 14.64
N TRP A 265 2.33 -2.14 15.74
CA TRP A 265 3.25 -2.49 16.82
C TRP A 265 2.82 -3.79 17.52
N MET A 266 3.56 -4.88 17.34
CA MET A 266 3.22 -6.19 17.89
C MET A 266 3.31 -6.30 19.42
N ARG A 267 4.19 -5.54 20.07
CA ARG A 267 4.32 -5.56 21.54
C ARG A 267 2.99 -5.20 22.22
N GLY A 268 2.57 -6.01 23.18
CA GLY A 268 1.33 -5.83 23.95
C GLY A 268 0.05 -6.03 23.13
N VAL A 269 0.11 -6.68 21.96
CA VAL A 269 -1.08 -6.85 21.10
C VAL A 269 -2.15 -7.73 21.76
N LEU A 270 -1.75 -8.74 22.53
CA LEU A 270 -2.67 -9.60 23.28
C LEU A 270 -3.31 -8.84 24.45
N ASP A 271 -2.54 -7.97 25.12
CA ASP A 271 -3.06 -7.10 26.19
C ASP A 271 -4.06 -6.09 25.64
N ARG A 272 -3.77 -5.49 24.47
CA ARG A 272 -4.73 -4.60 23.78
C ARG A 272 -5.99 -5.35 23.36
N TYR A 273 -5.86 -6.56 22.82
CA TYR A 273 -7.01 -7.41 22.49
C TYR A 273 -7.91 -7.64 23.71
N ALA A 274 -7.32 -7.90 24.88
CA ALA A 274 -8.05 -8.06 26.13
C ALA A 274 -8.63 -6.73 26.65
N CYS A 275 -7.85 -5.65 26.71
CA CYS A 275 -8.28 -4.35 27.23
C CYS A 275 -9.42 -3.74 26.40
N PHE A 276 -9.40 -3.91 25.07
CA PHE A 276 -10.50 -3.48 24.20
C PHE A 276 -11.73 -4.40 24.23
N GLY A 277 -11.71 -5.49 25.02
CA GLY A 277 -12.85 -6.40 25.17
C GLY A 277 -13.20 -7.15 23.88
N LEU A 278 -12.26 -7.30 22.94
CA LEU A 278 -12.52 -7.87 21.61
C LEU A 278 -12.93 -9.34 21.66
N ALA A 279 -12.60 -10.04 22.75
CA ALA A 279 -13.08 -11.40 23.03
C ALA A 279 -14.61 -11.51 23.09
N ALA A 280 -15.33 -10.44 23.43
CA ALA A 280 -16.79 -10.45 23.42
C ALA A 280 -17.37 -10.56 22.00
N ILE A 281 -16.61 -10.17 20.98
CA ILE A 281 -17.03 -10.17 19.57
C ILE A 281 -16.43 -11.37 18.83
N PHE A 282 -15.14 -11.61 19.03
CA PHE A 282 -14.37 -12.59 18.23
C PHE A 282 -14.06 -13.88 18.98
N GLY A 283 -14.30 -13.94 20.30
CA GLY A 283 -13.97 -15.09 21.14
C GLY A 283 -12.48 -15.17 21.46
N ASP A 284 -11.64 -15.48 20.47
CA ASP A 284 -10.19 -15.63 20.64
C ASP A 284 -9.36 -14.79 19.65
N PHE A 285 -8.08 -14.60 20.01
CA PHE A 285 -7.16 -13.78 19.21
C PHE A 285 -6.94 -14.34 17.79
N PRO A 286 -6.75 -15.65 17.56
CA PRO A 286 -6.63 -16.18 16.20
C PRO A 286 -7.84 -15.88 15.31
N THR A 287 -9.06 -15.96 15.86
CA THR A 287 -10.30 -15.61 15.16
C THR A 287 -10.34 -14.12 14.83
N PHE A 288 -9.95 -13.26 15.78
CA PHE A 288 -9.81 -11.82 15.55
C PHE A 288 -8.76 -11.51 14.46
N ALA A 289 -7.56 -12.08 14.55
CA ALA A 289 -6.50 -11.90 13.55
C ALA A 289 -6.99 -12.32 12.16
N THR A 290 -7.63 -13.50 12.04
CA THR A 290 -8.24 -13.97 10.79
C THR A 290 -9.27 -12.99 10.24
N ALA A 291 -10.13 -12.41 11.10
CA ALA A 291 -11.09 -11.40 10.68
C ALA A 291 -10.41 -10.13 10.15
N THR A 292 -9.31 -9.68 10.78
CA THR A 292 -8.53 -8.53 10.27
C THR A 292 -7.84 -8.83 8.94
N GLN A 293 -7.39 -10.07 8.70
CA GLN A 293 -6.83 -10.48 7.40
C GLN A 293 -7.90 -10.44 6.30
N TRP A 294 -9.13 -10.89 6.58
CA TRP A 294 -10.22 -10.73 5.61
C TRP A 294 -10.57 -9.26 5.36
N HIS A 295 -10.49 -8.40 6.39
CA HIS A 295 -10.63 -6.96 6.20
C HIS A 295 -9.56 -6.39 5.27
N GLN A 296 -8.29 -6.77 5.46
CA GLN A 296 -7.18 -6.43 4.55
C GLN A 296 -7.50 -6.85 3.10
N TYR A 297 -7.97 -8.08 2.89
CA TYR A 297 -8.37 -8.55 1.55
C TYR A 297 -9.45 -7.66 0.92
N PHE A 298 -10.53 -7.34 1.65
CA PHE A 298 -11.61 -6.50 1.11
C PHE A 298 -11.15 -5.07 0.81
N ALA A 299 -10.26 -4.52 1.63
CA ALA A 299 -9.66 -3.21 1.40
C ALA A 299 -8.78 -3.19 0.15
N LEU A 300 -7.87 -4.16 0.02
CA LEU A 300 -7.01 -4.30 -1.15
C LEU A 300 -7.82 -4.55 -2.41
N LYS A 301 -8.85 -5.41 -2.36
CA LYS A 301 -9.80 -5.61 -3.47
C LYS A 301 -10.40 -4.28 -3.91
N TYR A 302 -10.93 -3.48 -2.98
CA TYR A 302 -11.51 -2.18 -3.29
C TYR A 302 -10.51 -1.24 -3.96
N GLN A 303 -9.29 -1.13 -3.42
CA GLN A 303 -8.23 -0.28 -3.95
C GLN A 303 -7.80 -0.72 -5.35
N ILE A 304 -7.58 -2.02 -5.54
CA ILE A 304 -7.22 -2.63 -6.83
C ILE A 304 -8.31 -2.39 -7.87
N GLU A 305 -9.58 -2.60 -7.53
CA GLU A 305 -10.70 -2.34 -8.44
C GLU A 305 -10.82 -0.87 -8.86
N VAL A 306 -10.57 0.06 -7.92
CA VAL A 306 -10.52 1.49 -8.22
C VAL A 306 -9.39 1.82 -9.19
N MET A 307 -8.22 1.21 -9.07
CA MET A 307 -7.13 1.40 -10.02
C MET A 307 -7.42 0.75 -11.38
N ARG A 308 -7.92 -0.49 -11.38
CA ARG A 308 -8.15 -1.29 -12.59
C ARG A 308 -9.24 -0.74 -13.51
N ARG A 309 -10.11 0.15 -13.01
CA ARG A 309 -11.12 0.85 -13.83
C ARG A 309 -10.57 2.09 -14.56
N LEU A 310 -9.31 2.47 -14.32
CA LEU A 310 -8.71 3.71 -14.84
C LEU A 310 -7.69 3.38 -15.93
N SER A 311 -7.92 3.92 -17.14
CA SER A 311 -7.19 3.51 -18.34
C SER A 311 -5.71 3.90 -18.38
N ARG A 312 -5.26 4.84 -17.54
CA ARG A 312 -3.85 5.26 -17.52
C ARG A 312 -3.05 4.69 -16.36
N ILE A 313 -3.73 4.14 -15.34
CA ILE A 313 -3.06 3.39 -14.29
C ILE A 313 -2.75 2.02 -14.87
N VAL A 314 -1.47 1.70 -15.02
CA VAL A 314 -1.01 0.47 -15.68
C VAL A 314 -0.28 -0.49 -14.73
N GLY A 315 -0.35 -0.22 -13.44
CA GLY A 315 0.25 -1.07 -12.44
C GLY A 315 0.09 -0.56 -11.03
N TYR A 316 0.44 -1.42 -10.09
CA TYR A 316 0.55 -1.07 -8.68
C TYR A 316 1.54 -1.99 -7.95
N VAL A 317 2.00 -1.54 -6.79
CA VAL A 317 2.80 -2.34 -5.85
C VAL A 317 2.09 -2.35 -4.49
N ILE A 318 1.77 -3.53 -4.00
CA ILE A 318 1.17 -3.73 -2.68
C ILE A 318 2.28 -3.70 -1.63
N THR A 319 2.14 -2.85 -0.62
CA THR A 319 2.94 -2.87 0.61
C THR A 319 2.22 -3.78 1.61
N GLU A 320 2.68 -5.01 1.82
CA GLU A 320 3.92 -5.64 1.30
C GLU A 320 3.77 -7.16 1.08
N LEU A 321 4.81 -7.85 0.62
CA LEU A 321 4.79 -9.30 0.39
C LEU A 321 4.67 -10.08 1.71
N THR A 322 5.40 -9.65 2.74
CA THR A 322 5.52 -10.32 4.04
C THR A 322 5.57 -9.31 5.17
N ASP A 323 4.85 -9.56 6.27
CA ASP A 323 4.95 -8.69 7.47
C ASP A 323 6.41 -8.56 7.97
N ILE A 324 6.75 -7.38 8.46
CA ILE A 324 8.01 -7.06 9.17
C ILE A 324 7.71 -6.46 10.54
N TYR A 325 8.71 -6.39 11.43
CA TYR A 325 8.52 -6.07 12.85
C TYR A 325 7.83 -4.71 13.15
N TRP A 326 7.73 -3.82 12.17
CA TRP A 326 6.99 -2.55 12.27
C TRP A 326 5.74 -2.47 11.38
N GLU A 327 5.54 -3.40 10.44
CA GLU A 327 4.44 -3.40 9.47
C GLU A 327 3.73 -4.77 9.39
N GLY A 328 2.41 -4.77 9.64
CA GLY A 328 1.52 -5.93 9.66
C GLY A 328 0.53 -5.92 8.50
N ASN A 329 0.93 -5.33 7.38
CA ASN A 329 0.18 -5.14 6.13
C ASN A 329 0.65 -6.10 5.01
N GLY A 330 1.51 -7.08 5.33
CA GLY A 330 2.01 -8.09 4.40
C GLY A 330 0.91 -9.00 3.86
N LEU A 331 1.09 -9.57 2.68
CA LEU A 331 0.24 -10.63 2.12
C LEU A 331 0.48 -12.00 2.77
N MET A 332 1.64 -12.15 3.42
CA MET A 332 2.05 -13.27 4.26
C MET A 332 2.55 -12.74 5.61
N ASP A 333 2.60 -13.60 6.62
CA ASP A 333 3.06 -13.20 7.96
C ASP A 333 4.60 -13.11 8.08
N PHE A 334 5.10 -12.79 9.27
CA PHE A 334 6.54 -12.66 9.58
C PHE A 334 7.38 -13.90 9.26
N ALA A 335 6.80 -15.09 9.41
CA ALA A 335 7.43 -16.35 9.06
C ALA A 335 7.21 -16.72 7.58
N ARG A 336 6.70 -15.77 6.78
CA ARG A 336 6.30 -15.92 5.39
C ARG A 336 5.30 -17.06 5.16
N ARG A 337 4.38 -17.22 6.11
CA ARG A 337 3.25 -18.14 6.01
C ARG A 337 2.05 -17.42 5.37
N PRO A 338 1.27 -18.10 4.51
CA PRO A 338 0.05 -17.56 3.95
C PRO A 338 -0.91 -16.97 4.99
N LYS A 339 -1.45 -15.78 4.73
CA LYS A 339 -2.62 -15.24 5.45
C LYS A 339 -3.91 -15.88 4.92
N ALA A 340 -5.02 -15.71 5.65
CA ALA A 340 -6.29 -16.42 5.44
C ALA A 340 -6.87 -16.31 4.01
N PHE A 341 -6.55 -15.25 3.29
CA PHE A 341 -7.04 -14.98 1.94
C PHE A 341 -6.12 -15.47 0.81
N HIS A 342 -4.94 -16.04 1.12
CA HIS A 342 -3.89 -16.34 0.13
C HIS A 342 -4.43 -17.11 -1.09
N ASP A 343 -5.18 -18.19 -0.86
CA ASP A 343 -5.74 -19.06 -1.92
C ASP A 343 -6.74 -18.35 -2.85
N VAL A 344 -7.34 -17.23 -2.40
CA VAL A 344 -8.31 -16.46 -3.20
C VAL A 344 -7.76 -15.13 -3.69
N PHE A 345 -6.58 -14.70 -3.23
CA PHE A 345 -6.04 -13.38 -3.54
C PHE A 345 -5.79 -13.18 -5.04
N LYS A 346 -5.38 -14.23 -5.75
CA LYS A 346 -5.20 -14.19 -7.21
C LYS A 346 -6.43 -13.74 -7.97
N THR A 347 -7.64 -13.98 -7.43
CA THR A 347 -8.90 -13.61 -8.08
C THR A 347 -9.07 -12.11 -8.26
N ILE A 348 -8.37 -11.28 -7.48
CA ILE A 348 -8.38 -9.82 -7.60
C ILE A 348 -7.15 -9.28 -8.32
N ASN A 349 -6.21 -10.14 -8.70
CA ASN A 349 -4.95 -9.82 -9.38
C ASN A 349 -4.87 -10.40 -10.81
N THR A 350 -5.99 -10.83 -11.39
CA THR A 350 -6.00 -11.39 -12.75
C THR A 350 -5.69 -10.35 -13.82
N GLU A 351 -5.09 -10.79 -14.93
CA GLU A 351 -4.75 -9.93 -16.06
C GLU A 351 -6.00 -9.26 -16.68
N ASP A 352 -7.13 -9.96 -16.67
CA ASP A 352 -8.41 -9.46 -17.12
C ASP A 352 -9.37 -9.34 -15.95
N VAL A 353 -10.05 -8.19 -15.84
CA VAL A 353 -11.03 -7.95 -14.77
C VAL A 353 -12.29 -7.27 -15.29
N ILE A 354 -13.42 -7.61 -14.67
CA ILE A 354 -14.69 -6.91 -14.78
C ILE A 354 -15.01 -6.28 -13.42
N VAL A 355 -15.03 -4.95 -13.35
CA VAL A 355 -15.12 -4.22 -12.08
C VAL A 355 -16.52 -3.64 -11.88
N PRO A 356 -17.23 -4.00 -10.79
CA PRO A 356 -18.48 -3.35 -10.40
C PRO A 356 -18.22 -2.04 -9.65
N GLN A 357 -18.86 -0.97 -10.11
CA GLN A 357 -18.93 0.31 -9.41
C GLN A 357 -20.34 0.55 -8.88
N LEU A 358 -20.47 0.59 -7.55
CA LEU A 358 -21.70 0.87 -6.83
C LEU A 358 -21.57 2.18 -6.06
N ALA A 359 -22.69 2.85 -5.80
CA ALA A 359 -22.70 4.05 -4.95
C ALA A 359 -22.53 3.72 -3.45
N ARG A 360 -22.91 2.51 -3.04
CA ARG A 360 -22.78 1.96 -1.67
C ARG A 360 -22.89 0.44 -1.70
N TYR A 361 -22.59 -0.21 -0.58
CA TYR A 361 -22.58 -1.68 -0.45
C TYR A 361 -23.70 -2.23 0.46
N VAL A 362 -24.52 -1.36 1.02
CA VAL A 362 -25.65 -1.72 1.88
C VAL A 362 -26.93 -1.18 1.24
N PHE A 363 -27.95 -2.01 1.10
CA PHE A 363 -29.23 -1.66 0.50
C PHE A 363 -30.40 -2.21 1.30
N TRP A 364 -31.55 -1.55 1.23
CA TRP A 364 -32.81 -2.09 1.70
C TRP A 364 -33.44 -3.00 0.64
N ALA A 365 -34.23 -3.97 1.07
CA ALA A 365 -34.82 -4.98 0.17
C ALA A 365 -35.79 -4.42 -0.89
N ASP A 366 -36.26 -3.18 -0.74
CA ASP A 366 -37.12 -2.48 -1.70
C ASP A 366 -36.36 -1.48 -2.59
N GLU A 367 -35.04 -1.39 -2.44
CA GLU A 367 -34.20 -0.56 -3.31
C GLU A 367 -33.77 -1.35 -4.54
N ALA A 368 -33.46 -0.63 -5.62
CA ALA A 368 -32.92 -1.20 -6.84
C ALA A 368 -31.48 -0.73 -7.04
N PRO A 369 -30.46 -1.47 -6.54
CA PRO A 369 -29.06 -1.10 -6.69
C PRO A 369 -28.71 -0.88 -8.16
N ARG A 370 -27.96 0.18 -8.45
CA ARG A 370 -27.41 0.45 -9.79
C ARG A 370 -25.93 0.15 -9.76
N VAL A 371 -25.48 -0.70 -10.68
CA VAL A 371 -24.07 -1.09 -10.83
C VAL A 371 -23.58 -0.70 -12.21
N LYS A 372 -22.53 0.14 -12.25
CA LYS A 372 -21.81 0.47 -13.46
C LYS A 372 -20.66 -0.51 -13.61
N LEU A 373 -20.43 -1.06 -14.79
CA LEU A 373 -19.34 -2.01 -15.01
C LEU A 373 -18.19 -1.37 -15.77
N THR A 374 -16.97 -1.82 -15.51
CA THR A 374 -15.78 -1.46 -16.29
C THR A 374 -14.99 -2.72 -16.59
N ALA A 375 -14.65 -2.95 -17.85
CA ALA A 375 -13.77 -4.04 -18.25
C ALA A 375 -12.35 -3.53 -18.43
N SER A 376 -11.36 -4.29 -17.97
CA SER A 376 -9.93 -3.99 -18.10
C SER A 376 -9.23 -5.25 -18.59
N HIS A 377 -8.64 -5.16 -19.78
CA HIS A 377 -8.11 -6.31 -20.53
C HIS A 377 -6.60 -6.19 -20.74
N TYR A 378 -5.83 -7.13 -20.20
CA TYR A 378 -4.37 -7.20 -20.36
C TYR A 378 -3.85 -8.61 -20.66
N SER A 379 -4.71 -9.65 -20.62
CA SER A 379 -4.30 -11.00 -21.00
C SER A 379 -4.03 -11.09 -22.51
N ALA A 380 -3.28 -12.11 -22.93
CA ALA A 380 -3.09 -12.41 -24.34
C ALA A 380 -4.33 -13.06 -25.00
N VAL A 381 -5.36 -13.43 -24.22
CA VAL A 381 -6.56 -14.12 -24.71
C VAL A 381 -7.57 -13.07 -25.20
N PRO A 382 -7.91 -13.04 -26.50
CA PRO A 382 -8.78 -12.01 -27.04
C PRO A 382 -10.20 -12.12 -26.50
N TRP A 383 -10.84 -10.96 -26.31
CA TRP A 383 -12.25 -10.84 -25.93
C TRP A 383 -13.20 -10.92 -27.14
N GLU A 384 -12.82 -11.63 -28.21
CA GLU A 384 -13.66 -11.82 -29.38
C GLU A 384 -14.88 -12.70 -29.02
N GLY A 385 -16.10 -12.19 -29.27
CA GLY A 385 -17.34 -12.85 -28.87
C GLY A 385 -17.56 -12.91 -27.36
N ALA A 386 -16.86 -12.08 -26.57
CA ALA A 386 -17.01 -12.08 -25.12
C ALA A 386 -18.44 -11.72 -24.68
N ARG A 387 -18.98 -12.48 -23.74
CA ARG A 387 -20.28 -12.26 -23.12
C ARG A 387 -20.14 -12.15 -21.61
N LEU A 388 -20.83 -11.19 -21.03
CA LEU A 388 -21.01 -11.04 -19.59
C LEU A 388 -22.24 -11.81 -19.15
N ARG A 389 -22.12 -12.59 -18.08
CA ARG A 389 -23.24 -13.06 -17.25
C ARG A 389 -23.17 -12.36 -15.90
N LEU A 390 -24.22 -11.60 -15.60
CA LEU A 390 -24.43 -11.00 -14.29
C LEU A 390 -25.44 -11.85 -13.52
N THR A 391 -25.02 -12.44 -12.40
CA THR A 391 -25.87 -13.24 -11.52
C THR A 391 -26.17 -12.50 -10.23
N TRP A 392 -27.45 -12.36 -9.90
CA TRP A 392 -27.95 -11.67 -8.72
C TRP A 392 -29.16 -12.41 -8.15
N GLN A 393 -29.09 -12.78 -6.86
CA GLN A 393 -30.16 -13.48 -6.12
C GLN A 393 -30.76 -14.69 -6.86
N GLY A 394 -29.90 -15.52 -7.46
CA GLY A 394 -30.30 -16.73 -8.19
C GLY A 394 -30.88 -16.49 -9.59
N THR A 395 -30.98 -15.24 -10.03
CA THR A 395 -31.32 -14.88 -11.41
C THR A 395 -30.09 -14.39 -12.15
N PHE A 396 -30.06 -14.52 -13.48
CA PHE A 396 -28.96 -13.98 -14.28
C PHE A 396 -29.46 -13.24 -15.52
N ARG A 397 -28.61 -12.34 -16.02
CA ARG A 397 -28.75 -11.68 -17.31
C ARG A 397 -27.45 -11.78 -18.08
N GLU A 398 -27.56 -11.92 -19.40
CA GLU A 398 -26.40 -11.92 -20.29
C GLU A 398 -26.40 -10.70 -21.19
N ALA A 399 -25.20 -10.23 -21.53
CA ALA A 399 -24.97 -9.15 -22.48
C ALA A 399 -23.70 -9.44 -23.28
N GLU A 400 -23.71 -9.08 -24.57
CA GLU A 400 -22.49 -9.07 -25.38
C GLU A 400 -21.58 -7.92 -24.92
N LEU A 401 -20.27 -8.16 -24.92
CA LEU A 401 -19.27 -7.15 -24.60
C LEU A 401 -18.60 -6.63 -25.88
N PRO A 402 -18.15 -5.36 -25.87
CA PRO A 402 -17.33 -4.86 -26.97
C PRO A 402 -16.01 -5.64 -27.06
N LEU A 403 -15.48 -5.75 -28.27
CA LEU A 403 -14.12 -6.24 -28.46
C LEU A 403 -13.14 -5.26 -27.83
N LEU A 404 -12.30 -5.75 -26.93
CA LEU A 404 -11.22 -5.00 -26.31
C LEU A 404 -9.88 -5.46 -26.86
N ILE A 405 -8.96 -4.51 -27.06
CA ILE A 405 -7.55 -4.83 -27.33
C ILE A 405 -6.75 -4.85 -26.03
N VAL A 406 -5.63 -5.57 -26.02
CA VAL A 406 -4.73 -5.66 -24.87
C VAL A 406 -4.29 -4.26 -24.41
N GLY A 407 -4.44 -3.96 -23.13
CA GLY A 407 -4.19 -2.66 -22.51
C GLY A 407 -5.39 -1.71 -22.50
N GLN A 408 -6.55 -2.12 -23.03
CA GLN A 408 -7.75 -1.29 -23.04
C GLN A 408 -8.56 -1.43 -21.74
N VAL A 409 -9.09 -0.30 -21.27
CA VAL A 409 -10.07 -0.21 -20.19
C VAL A 409 -11.30 0.50 -20.72
N GLU A 410 -12.46 -0.15 -20.63
CA GLU A 410 -13.72 0.32 -21.21
C GLU A 410 -14.83 0.36 -20.15
N THR A 411 -15.50 1.51 -20.05
CA THR A 411 -16.73 1.62 -19.25
C THR A 411 -17.88 0.96 -20.01
N LEU A 412 -18.57 0.04 -19.36
CA LEU A 412 -19.71 -0.68 -19.92
C LEU A 412 -21.04 -0.11 -19.43
N ASP A 413 -22.12 -0.84 -19.74
CA ASP A 413 -23.48 -0.49 -19.37
C ASP A 413 -23.72 -0.39 -17.86
N LEU A 414 -24.80 0.32 -17.54
CA LEU A 414 -25.34 0.45 -16.20
C LEU A 414 -26.49 -0.53 -16.00
N TYR A 415 -26.34 -1.42 -15.02
CA TYR A 415 -27.34 -2.43 -14.70
C TYR A 415 -28.09 -2.05 -13.44
N THR A 416 -29.41 -2.28 -13.45
CA THR A 416 -30.25 -2.16 -12.26
C THR A 416 -30.55 -3.56 -11.73
N LEU A 417 -30.14 -3.82 -10.50
CA LEU A 417 -30.39 -5.07 -9.79
C LEU A 417 -31.80 -5.01 -9.21
N ALA A 418 -32.65 -5.97 -9.58
CA ALA A 418 -33.95 -6.13 -8.94
C ALA A 418 -33.74 -6.82 -7.59
N ALA A 419 -34.05 -6.15 -6.48
CA ALA A 419 -33.98 -6.76 -5.16
C ALA A 419 -35.23 -7.61 -4.90
N ALA A 420 -35.03 -8.86 -4.50
CA ALA A 420 -36.04 -9.68 -3.87
C ALA A 420 -36.17 -9.32 -2.39
N PRO A 421 -37.38 -9.39 -1.81
CA PRO A 421 -37.58 -9.19 -0.38
C PRO A 421 -36.72 -10.16 0.43
N VAL A 422 -36.08 -9.66 1.49
CA VAL A 422 -35.41 -10.48 2.50
C VAL A 422 -36.12 -10.29 3.84
N THR A 423 -36.16 -11.34 4.66
CA THR A 423 -36.78 -11.32 6.00
C THR A 423 -35.80 -10.98 7.11
N GLU A 424 -34.50 -11.15 6.85
CA GLU A 424 -33.40 -10.87 7.76
C GLU A 424 -32.25 -10.19 7.00
N ALA A 425 -31.35 -9.52 7.72
CA ALA A 425 -30.17 -8.93 7.12
C ALA A 425 -29.28 -10.03 6.53
N THR A 426 -28.98 -9.93 5.24
CA THR A 426 -28.26 -11.00 4.53
C THR A 426 -27.25 -10.42 3.55
N ILE A 427 -26.11 -11.08 3.43
CA ILE A 427 -25.11 -10.75 2.42
C ILE A 427 -25.47 -11.51 1.14
N GLN A 428 -25.67 -10.78 0.05
CA GLN A 428 -26.01 -11.32 -1.26
C GLN A 428 -24.85 -11.05 -2.23
N PRO A 429 -24.25 -12.08 -2.86
CA PRO A 429 -23.19 -11.89 -3.83
C PRO A 429 -23.78 -11.46 -5.19
N LEU A 430 -23.22 -10.39 -5.74
CA LEU A 430 -23.30 -10.06 -7.17
C LEU A 430 -22.12 -10.76 -7.86
N GLN A 431 -22.40 -11.71 -8.75
CA GLN A 431 -21.37 -12.41 -9.52
C GLN A 431 -21.35 -11.89 -10.96
N LEU A 432 -20.14 -11.69 -11.49
CA LEU A 432 -19.88 -11.19 -12.83
C LEU A 432 -18.92 -12.15 -13.50
N ASP A 433 -19.40 -12.88 -14.50
CA ASP A 433 -18.61 -13.84 -15.28
C ASP A 433 -18.51 -13.36 -16.72
N VAL A 434 -17.30 -13.21 -17.23
CA VAL A 434 -17.05 -12.95 -18.65
C VAL A 434 -16.53 -14.23 -19.29
N PHE A 435 -17.12 -14.65 -20.39
CA PHE A 435 -16.73 -15.87 -21.11
C PHE A 435 -16.75 -15.67 -22.62
N ASN A 436 -15.90 -16.41 -23.33
CA ASN A 436 -15.92 -16.43 -24.79
C ASN A 436 -16.93 -17.45 -25.34
N ASP A 437 -17.05 -17.55 -26.65
CA ASP A 437 -17.98 -18.47 -27.33
C ASP A 437 -17.69 -19.96 -27.07
N SER A 438 -16.47 -20.30 -26.67
CA SER A 438 -16.11 -21.67 -26.28
C SER A 438 -16.53 -22.02 -24.85
N GLY A 439 -17.02 -21.04 -24.07
CA GLY A 439 -17.38 -21.18 -22.67
C GLY A 439 -16.19 -21.06 -21.70
N GLN A 440 -15.01 -20.65 -22.19
CA GLN A 440 -13.87 -20.34 -21.33
C GLN A 440 -14.13 -19.02 -20.58
N THR A 441 -14.00 -19.04 -19.26
CA THR A 441 -14.02 -17.82 -18.43
C THR A 441 -12.79 -16.96 -18.75
N LEU A 442 -13.03 -15.72 -19.16
CA LEU A 442 -12.03 -14.69 -19.42
C LEU A 442 -11.78 -13.82 -18.19
N ALA A 443 -12.82 -13.46 -17.46
CA ALA A 443 -12.74 -12.69 -16.23
C ALA A 443 -13.86 -13.10 -15.27
N HIS A 444 -13.60 -13.01 -13.97
CA HIS A 444 -14.60 -13.26 -12.92
C HIS A 444 -14.47 -12.19 -11.84
N ASN A 445 -15.59 -11.74 -11.28
CA ASN A 445 -15.60 -10.91 -10.09
C ASN A 445 -16.86 -11.17 -9.25
N THR A 446 -16.71 -11.05 -7.93
CA THR A 446 -17.82 -11.12 -6.99
C THR A 446 -17.81 -9.91 -6.06
N GLN A 447 -18.97 -9.28 -5.88
CA GLN A 447 -19.18 -8.20 -4.92
C GLN A 447 -20.29 -8.55 -3.94
N ASN A 448 -19.95 -8.58 -2.65
CA ASN A 448 -20.92 -8.80 -1.58
C ASN A 448 -21.68 -7.51 -1.28
N LEU A 449 -23.02 -7.60 -1.26
CA LEU A 449 -23.92 -6.51 -0.88
C LEU A 449 -24.74 -6.92 0.35
N LEU A 450 -24.78 -6.08 1.37
CA LEU A 450 -25.64 -6.30 2.53
C LEU A 450 -27.05 -5.81 2.21
N ILE A 451 -28.02 -6.73 2.22
CA ILE A 451 -29.44 -6.42 2.02
C ILE A 451 -30.16 -6.47 3.37
N LEU A 452 -30.77 -5.35 3.75
CA LEU A 452 -31.52 -5.18 4.98
C LEU A 452 -33.02 -5.35 4.72
N PRO A 453 -33.77 -6.05 5.58
CA PRO A 453 -35.21 -6.19 5.43
C PRO A 453 -35.89 -4.83 5.63
N THR A 454 -36.92 -4.54 4.84
CA THR A 454 -37.64 -3.26 4.93
C THR A 454 -38.31 -3.04 6.29
N THR A 455 -38.66 -4.12 6.99
CA THR A 455 -39.20 -4.10 8.36
C THR A 455 -38.23 -3.50 9.38
N SER A 456 -36.92 -3.60 9.15
CA SER A 456 -35.90 -3.00 10.01
C SER A 456 -35.77 -1.49 9.85
N ARG A 457 -36.34 -0.86 8.80
CA ARG A 457 -36.39 0.62 8.69
C ARG A 457 -37.20 1.26 9.83
N GLN A 458 -38.17 0.53 10.37
CA GLN A 458 -39.09 1.02 11.39
C GLN A 458 -38.66 0.70 12.83
N ALA A 459 -37.39 0.33 13.07
CA ALA A 459 -36.82 0.41 14.41
C ALA A 459 -36.78 1.89 14.83
N THR A 460 -37.93 2.39 15.27
CA THR A 460 -38.08 3.70 15.89
C THR A 460 -37.29 3.56 17.19
N TYR A 461 -36.11 4.15 17.24
CA TYR A 461 -35.37 4.25 18.49
C TYR A 461 -36.25 5.03 19.47
N THR A 462 -36.95 4.32 20.36
CA THR A 462 -37.79 4.92 21.40
C THR A 462 -36.97 5.51 22.55
N SER A 463 -35.64 5.40 22.46
CA SER A 463 -34.67 5.96 23.38
C SER A 463 -33.64 6.77 22.58
N PRO A 464 -33.09 7.87 23.14
CA PRO A 464 -32.02 8.59 22.48
C PRO A 464 -30.87 7.62 22.18
N VAL A 465 -30.51 7.48 20.91
CA VAL A 465 -29.24 6.88 20.54
C VAL A 465 -28.19 7.89 20.96
N ALA A 466 -27.31 7.52 21.89
CA ALA A 466 -26.15 8.33 22.20
C ALA A 466 -25.31 8.42 20.92
N ILE A 467 -25.34 9.58 20.27
CA ILE A 467 -24.28 9.94 19.34
C ILE A 467 -23.08 10.17 20.25
N ILE A 468 -22.10 9.27 20.21
CA ILE A 468 -20.78 9.56 20.76
C ILE A 468 -20.24 10.68 19.89
N ASN A 469 -20.47 11.92 20.32
CA ASN A 469 -19.84 13.07 19.71
C ASN A 469 -18.38 13.02 20.17
N LEU A 470 -17.49 12.62 19.27
CA LEU A 470 -16.04 12.53 19.57
C LEU A 470 -15.44 13.90 19.94
N GLU A 471 -16.18 15.01 19.77
CA GLU A 471 -15.75 16.34 20.18
C GLU A 471 -15.84 16.60 21.69
N THR A 472 -16.55 15.80 22.48
CA THR A 472 -16.77 16.09 23.92
C THR A 472 -16.03 15.18 24.91
N THR A 473 -15.12 14.32 24.47
CA THR A 473 -14.35 13.42 25.38
C THR A 473 -12.85 13.73 25.50
N LEU A 474 -12.35 14.79 24.85
CA LEU A 474 -10.95 15.24 24.98
C LEU A 474 -10.78 16.63 25.62
N LEU A 475 -11.71 17.06 26.46
CA LEU A 475 -11.45 18.17 27.39
C LEU A 475 -11.08 17.58 28.75
N HIS A 476 -9.79 17.27 28.92
CA HIS A 476 -9.20 17.27 30.25
C HIS A 476 -9.33 18.69 30.83
N PRO A 477 -9.99 18.90 31.99
CA PRO A 477 -9.96 20.20 32.65
C PRO A 477 -8.59 20.35 33.30
N GLY A 478 -7.66 21.04 32.63
CA GLY A 478 -6.32 21.24 33.19
C GLY A 478 -5.29 21.99 32.36
N LEU A 479 -5.61 22.52 31.17
CA LEU A 479 -4.68 23.28 30.34
C LEU A 479 -5.35 24.50 29.67
N GLU A 480 -6.22 25.20 30.40
CA GLU A 480 -6.66 26.56 30.03
C GLU A 480 -5.97 27.57 30.95
N ASP A 481 -4.68 27.80 30.72
CA ASP A 481 -3.95 28.98 31.19
C ASP A 481 -2.62 29.05 30.42
N ASP A 482 -2.68 29.20 29.08
CA ASP A 482 -1.53 29.75 28.33
C ASP A 482 -1.83 30.18 26.86
N LEU A 483 -3.09 30.43 26.49
CA LEU A 483 -3.44 30.90 25.14
C LEU A 483 -4.31 32.16 25.15
N THR A 484 -3.93 33.13 25.97
CA THR A 484 -4.40 34.52 25.83
C THR A 484 -3.23 35.49 25.97
N ASN A 485 -2.36 35.56 24.97
CA ASN A 485 -1.62 36.78 24.60
C ASN A 485 -0.76 36.56 23.35
N ALA A 486 -1.31 36.82 22.15
CA ALA A 486 -0.49 37.22 21.00
C ALA A 486 -1.37 37.78 19.86
N VAL A 487 -1.80 39.03 19.98
CA VAL A 487 -2.10 39.88 18.81
C VAL A 487 -1.60 41.31 19.08
N GLU A 488 -0.50 41.67 18.43
CA GLU A 488 -0.14 42.97 17.83
C GLU A 488 1.33 43.44 18.03
N PRO A 489 1.88 44.20 17.06
CA PRO A 489 3.31 44.20 16.73
C PRO A 489 4.06 45.44 17.26
N GLY A 490 5.38 45.29 17.52
CA GLY A 490 6.26 46.46 17.60
C GLY A 490 7.55 46.30 18.43
N ALA A 491 8.68 46.50 17.73
CA ALA A 491 9.89 47.20 18.16
C ALA A 491 10.79 46.66 19.31
N GLN A 492 12.03 46.36 18.89
CA GLN A 492 13.33 46.72 19.50
C GLN A 492 13.84 46.08 20.83
N SER A 493 15.02 45.46 20.65
CA SER A 493 16.28 45.64 21.41
C SER A 493 16.74 44.59 22.46
N ASN A 494 17.98 44.13 22.20
CA ASN A 494 19.10 43.88 23.11
C ASN A 494 19.07 42.78 24.20
N ALA A 495 19.95 41.79 23.94
CA ALA A 495 21.14 41.42 24.74
C ALA A 495 21.03 40.59 26.04
N ALA A 496 21.87 39.53 26.04
CA ALA A 496 22.51 38.84 27.18
C ALA A 496 21.55 38.09 28.14
N SER A 497 21.86 36.94 28.75
CA SER A 497 23.12 36.27 29.12
C SER A 497 22.79 34.84 29.59
N THR A 498 23.75 33.93 29.44
CA THR A 498 23.87 32.64 30.16
C THR A 498 23.83 32.83 31.69
N PRO A 499 23.46 31.78 32.47
CA PRO A 499 24.54 31.00 33.10
C PRO A 499 24.30 29.48 33.21
N ASP A 500 25.43 28.77 33.28
CA ASP A 500 25.61 27.37 33.65
C ASP A 500 24.97 26.99 35.00
N MET A 501 24.58 25.71 35.16
CA MET A 501 25.15 24.85 36.21
C MET A 501 24.70 23.37 36.13
N VAL A 502 25.71 22.51 36.00
CA VAL A 502 26.03 21.34 36.84
C VAL A 502 25.11 20.09 36.81
N SER A 503 25.77 19.01 36.42
CA SER A 503 25.49 17.57 36.58
C SER A 503 24.77 17.14 37.85
N GLN A 504 23.85 16.17 37.72
CA GLN A 504 23.78 15.03 38.63
C GLN A 504 23.20 13.78 37.95
N SER A 505 23.91 12.69 38.15
CA SER A 505 23.62 11.31 37.80
C SER A 505 22.42 10.74 38.55
N GLY A 506 21.57 9.98 37.85
CA GLY A 506 20.52 9.15 38.44
C GLY A 506 19.83 8.32 37.37
N LEU A 507 20.32 7.11 37.14
CA LEU A 507 19.62 6.05 36.42
C LEU A 507 18.54 5.51 37.35
N GLU A 508 17.28 5.86 37.10
CA GLU A 508 16.13 5.12 37.62
C GLU A 508 15.18 4.79 36.47
N SER A 509 14.83 3.51 36.43
CA SER A 509 13.89 2.87 35.52
C SER A 509 12.49 3.48 35.66
N SER A 510 12.01 4.16 34.61
CA SER A 510 10.60 4.52 34.48
C SER A 510 9.86 3.42 33.71
N SER A 511 8.98 2.71 34.41
CA SER A 511 7.87 1.97 33.84
C SER A 511 6.96 2.97 33.10
N SER A 512 6.86 2.86 31.78
CA SER A 512 5.86 3.60 31.01
C SER A 512 4.49 2.94 31.23
N ASP A 513 3.64 3.61 31.99
CA ASP A 513 2.22 3.34 32.15
C ASP A 513 1.54 3.21 30.78
N THR A 514 1.14 2.00 30.42
CA THR A 514 0.16 1.73 29.37
C THR A 514 -1.23 2.02 29.94
N GLY A 515 -1.62 3.30 29.93
CA GLY A 515 -2.93 3.73 30.44
C GLY A 515 -4.08 3.19 29.60
N CYS A 516 -4.82 2.18 30.11
CA CYS A 516 -6.16 1.85 29.62
C CYS A 516 -7.13 2.99 30.04
N PRO A 517 -7.87 3.62 29.11
CA PRO A 517 -8.95 4.52 29.49
C PRO A 517 -10.13 3.71 30.03
N SER A 518 -10.56 4.08 31.25
CA SER A 518 -11.69 3.49 32.00
C SER A 518 -13.06 3.88 31.47
#